data_AF-A0A920IDG7-F1
#
_entry.id   AF-A0A920IDG7-F1
#
_cell.length_a   1.000
_cell.length_b   1.000
_cell.length_c   1.000
_cell.angle_alpha   90.00
_cell.angle_beta   90.00
_cell.angle_gamma   90.00
#
_symmetry.space_group_name_H-M   'P 1'
#
loop_
_entity.id
_entity.type
_entity.pdbx_description
1 polymer ?
#
loop_
_entity_poly.entity_id
_entity_poly.type
_entity_poly.pdbx_seq_one_letter_code
_entity_poly.pdbx_strand_id
1 'polypeptide(L)'
;MLDPVLGDAGRLYVDGSILDAMRADLLPHADIITPNQFELTLLAETAVKNETDAVSAARQLITGRLKAVFATGIATASSQICDILVSSETEQIMTADKKPNGVSGSGDVLSAFLLNAILSGQNLAQAAHTANTKTAEIISKADTALTMPVLRHIWEDSATKQS
;
A
#
# COMPACT_ATOMS: atom_id res chain seq x y z
N MET A 1 5.87 6.75 -8.63
CA MET A 1 5.32 6.05 -7.46
C MET A 1 6.50 5.61 -6.61
N LEU A 2 6.42 5.80 -5.30
CA LEU A 2 7.50 5.47 -4.37
C LEU A 2 6.94 4.53 -3.29
N ASP A 3 7.58 3.38 -3.14
CA ASP A 3 7.31 2.44 -2.06
C ASP A 3 8.35 2.64 -0.95
N PRO A 4 7.99 3.29 0.17
CA PRO A 4 8.95 3.71 1.18
C PRO A 4 9.28 2.56 2.13
N VAL A 5 9.90 1.50 1.60
CA VAL A 5 10.26 0.27 2.34
C VAL A 5 11.26 0.59 3.44
N LEU A 6 10.76 0.91 4.64
CA LEU A 6 11.56 1.32 5.79
C LEU A 6 11.48 0.30 6.93
N GLY A 7 10.39 -0.46 7.02
CA GLY A 7 10.18 -1.40 8.11
C GLY A 7 8.74 -1.85 8.24
N ASP A 8 8.51 -2.84 9.11
CA ASP A 8 7.18 -3.35 9.42
C ASP A 8 7.11 -3.85 10.87
N ALA A 9 5.91 -3.96 11.42
CA ALA A 9 5.63 -4.47 12.76
C ALA A 9 6.44 -3.78 13.88
N GLY A 10 6.67 -2.47 13.73
CA GLY A 10 7.40 -1.67 14.73
C GLY A 10 8.93 -1.79 14.65
N ARG A 11 9.47 -2.47 13.62
CA ARG A 11 10.92 -2.62 13.43
C ARG A 11 11.36 -1.91 12.16
N LEU A 12 12.32 -1.00 12.31
CA LEU A 12 13.03 -0.40 11.20
C LEU A 12 13.99 -1.44 10.59
N TYR A 13 13.97 -1.60 9.28
CA TYR A 13 14.90 -2.47 8.55
C TYR A 13 16.12 -1.71 8.02
N VAL A 14 16.05 -0.38 8.04
CA VAL A 14 17.04 0.53 7.51
C VAL A 14 17.73 1.31 8.63
N ASP A 15 18.88 1.90 8.33
CA ASP A 15 19.53 2.86 9.23
C ASP A 15 18.68 4.16 9.33
N GLY A 16 18.75 4.88 10.45
CA GLY A 16 18.01 6.14 10.63
C GLY A 16 18.30 7.17 9.54
N SER A 17 19.53 7.20 9.01
CA SER A 17 19.91 8.08 7.90
C SER A 17 19.10 7.83 6.61
N ILE A 18 18.60 6.62 6.40
CA ILE A 18 17.76 6.28 5.23
C ILE A 18 16.36 6.88 5.39
N LEU A 19 15.82 6.94 6.61
CA LEU A 19 14.54 7.62 6.88
C LEU A 19 14.67 9.12 6.59
N ASP A 20 15.77 9.74 7.00
CA ASP A 20 16.03 11.16 6.73
C ASP A 20 16.12 11.43 5.22
N ALA A 21 16.88 10.62 4.49
CA ALA A 21 16.97 10.71 3.02
C ALA A 21 15.62 10.44 2.34
N MET A 22 14.82 9.48 2.84
CA MET A 22 13.49 9.19 2.32
C MET A 22 12.58 10.42 2.40
N ARG A 23 12.60 11.14 3.53
CA ARG A 23 11.79 12.35 3.73
C ARG A 23 12.32 13.56 2.98
N ALA A 24 13.64 13.79 3.04
CA ALA A 24 14.26 15.00 2.51
C ALA A 24 14.46 14.95 0.99
N ASP A 25 14.80 13.77 0.44
CA ASP A 25 15.28 13.65 -0.94
C ASP A 25 14.30 12.88 -1.84
N LEU A 26 13.65 11.81 -1.36
CA LEU A 26 12.79 10.97 -2.21
C LEU A 26 11.33 11.40 -2.23
N LEU A 27 10.74 11.63 -1.05
CA LEU A 27 9.34 12.00 -0.90
C LEU A 27 8.94 13.24 -1.72
N PRO A 28 9.75 14.33 -1.80
CA PRO A 28 9.40 15.51 -2.60
C PRO A 28 9.30 15.26 -4.11
N HIS A 29 9.85 14.14 -4.59
CA HIS A 29 9.82 13.75 -6.01
C HIS A 29 8.72 12.72 -6.31
N ALA A 30 8.00 12.23 -5.31
CA ALA A 30 6.94 11.24 -5.49
C ALA A 30 5.59 11.89 -5.85
N ASP A 31 4.89 11.32 -6.83
CA ASP A 31 3.50 11.67 -7.14
C ASP A 31 2.50 10.84 -6.30
N ILE A 32 2.88 9.60 -5.96
CA ILE A 32 2.09 8.64 -5.17
C ILE A 32 3.06 7.86 -4.27
N ILE A 33 2.70 7.65 -3.01
CA ILE A 33 3.41 6.74 -2.09
C ILE A 33 2.51 5.60 -1.59
N THR A 34 3.10 4.47 -1.22
CA THR A 34 2.39 3.25 -0.76
C THR A 34 2.82 2.75 0.63
N PRO A 35 2.92 3.60 1.67
CA PRO A 35 3.45 3.19 2.97
C PRO A 35 2.53 2.18 3.67
N ASN A 36 3.10 1.26 4.45
CA ASN A 36 2.34 0.54 5.46
C ASN A 36 2.06 1.43 6.71
N GLN A 37 1.31 0.92 7.69
CA GLN A 37 0.99 1.67 8.93
C GLN A 37 2.22 2.21 9.68
N PHE A 38 3.29 1.42 9.78
CA PHE A 38 4.51 1.78 10.48
C PHE A 38 5.28 2.86 9.71
N GLU A 39 5.45 2.67 8.40
CA GLU A 39 6.09 3.63 7.50
C GLU A 39 5.34 4.95 7.47
N LEU A 40 4.00 4.92 7.44
CA LEU A 40 3.18 6.13 7.48
C LEU A 40 3.39 6.90 8.80
N THR A 41 3.47 6.17 9.93
CA THR A 41 3.78 6.76 11.24
C THR A 41 5.14 7.46 11.23
N LEU A 42 6.15 6.81 10.63
CA LEU A 42 7.47 7.40 10.48
C LEU A 42 7.40 8.62 9.56
N LEU A 43 6.91 8.50 8.34
CA LEU A 43 6.92 9.59 7.36
C LEU A 43 6.15 10.83 7.84
N ALA A 44 4.97 10.66 8.46
CA ALA A 44 4.14 11.77 8.95
C ALA A 44 4.55 12.30 10.34
N GLU A 45 5.51 11.64 11.00
CA GLU A 45 5.94 11.96 12.36
C GLU A 45 4.78 12.01 13.36
N THR A 46 3.75 11.20 13.12
CA THR A 46 2.48 11.17 13.86
C THR A 46 2.06 9.73 14.09
N ALA A 47 1.63 9.40 15.30
CA ALA A 47 1.19 8.04 15.62
C ALA A 47 -0.08 7.65 14.84
N VAL A 48 0.00 6.57 14.05
CA VAL A 48 -1.15 6.01 13.34
C VAL A 48 -1.63 4.74 14.05
N LYS A 49 -2.83 4.77 14.64
CA LYS A 49 -3.39 3.63 15.37
C LYS A 49 -4.69 3.10 14.78
N ASN A 50 -5.37 3.91 13.98
CA ASN A 50 -6.65 3.61 13.35
C ASN A 50 -6.76 4.33 12.00
N GLU A 51 -7.88 4.10 11.32
CA GLU A 51 -8.18 4.66 10.00
C GLU A 51 -8.24 6.19 10.01
N THR A 52 -8.78 6.79 11.08
CA THR A 52 -8.87 8.25 11.20
C THR A 52 -7.48 8.87 11.32
N ASP A 53 -6.60 8.27 12.13
CA ASP A 53 -5.21 8.71 12.25
C ASP A 53 -4.48 8.58 10.91
N ALA A 54 -4.70 7.47 10.20
CA ALA A 54 -4.06 7.19 8.90
C ALA A 54 -4.49 8.20 7.84
N VAL A 55 -5.78 8.53 7.76
CA VAL A 55 -6.29 9.58 6.88
C VAL A 55 -5.65 10.93 7.22
N SER A 56 -5.61 11.30 8.50
CA SER A 56 -4.99 12.56 8.94
C SER A 56 -3.50 12.64 8.56
N ALA A 57 -2.73 11.58 8.85
CA ALA A 57 -1.31 11.48 8.51
C ALA A 57 -1.08 11.54 6.99
N ALA A 58 -1.89 10.84 6.20
CA ALA A 58 -1.84 10.89 4.75
C ALA A 58 -2.12 12.31 4.22
N ARG A 59 -3.14 12.99 4.75
CA ARG A 59 -3.47 14.38 4.38
C ARG A 59 -2.33 15.35 4.69
N GLN A 60 -1.65 15.17 5.82
CA GLN A 60 -0.48 15.97 6.19
C GLN A 60 0.68 15.81 5.19
N LEU A 61 0.91 14.59 4.71
CA LEU A 61 1.98 14.32 3.74
C LEU A 61 1.68 14.88 2.35
N ILE A 62 0.41 14.91 1.94
CA ILE A 62 -0.03 15.38 0.61
C ILE A 62 0.19 16.90 0.49
N THR A 63 1.39 17.25 0.06
CA THR A 63 1.83 18.63 -0.18
C THR A 63 2.68 18.69 -1.44
N GLY A 64 2.72 19.87 -2.09
CA GLY A 64 3.53 20.10 -3.28
C GLY A 64 3.25 19.11 -4.42
N ARG A 65 4.24 18.27 -4.73
CA ARG A 65 4.16 17.28 -5.81
C ARG A 65 3.31 16.07 -5.43
N LEU A 66 3.35 15.61 -4.18
CA LEU A 66 2.65 14.40 -3.76
C LEU A 66 1.14 14.60 -3.93
N LYS A 67 0.51 13.73 -4.73
CA LYS A 67 -0.93 13.81 -5.06
C LYS A 67 -1.75 12.79 -4.31
N ALA A 68 -1.14 11.67 -3.92
CA ALA A 68 -1.85 10.64 -3.19
C ALA A 68 -0.95 9.79 -2.28
N VAL A 69 -1.57 9.25 -1.25
CA VAL A 69 -1.01 8.25 -0.35
C VAL A 69 -1.96 7.05 -0.39
N PHE A 70 -1.43 5.87 -0.72
CA PHE A 70 -2.17 4.62 -0.59
C PHE A 70 -1.61 3.83 0.58
N ALA A 71 -2.14 4.11 1.77
CA ALA A 71 -1.68 3.50 3.01
C ALA A 71 -2.20 2.06 3.13
N THR A 72 -1.34 1.11 3.47
CA THR A 72 -1.70 -0.32 3.51
C THR A 72 -1.66 -0.91 4.91
N GLY A 73 -2.50 -1.92 5.15
CA GLY A 73 -2.47 -2.72 6.38
C GLY A 73 -2.77 -1.93 7.66
N ILE A 74 -3.58 -0.87 7.57
CA ILE A 74 -3.96 -0.04 8.72
C ILE A 74 -4.88 -0.84 9.64
N ALA A 75 -4.53 -0.95 10.92
CA ALA A 75 -5.40 -1.56 11.92
C ALA A 75 -6.69 -0.75 12.10
N THR A 76 -7.83 -1.42 12.21
CA THR A 76 -9.12 -0.78 12.47
C THR A 76 -9.50 -0.86 13.94
N ALA A 77 -10.44 0.00 14.37
CA ALA A 77 -11.05 -0.12 15.70
C ALA A 77 -11.80 -1.45 15.92
N SER A 78 -12.24 -2.10 14.84
CA SER A 78 -12.99 -3.37 14.84
C SER A 78 -12.10 -4.63 14.79
N SER A 79 -10.78 -4.52 15.03
CA SER A 79 -9.81 -5.63 14.89
C SER A 79 -9.69 -6.20 13.47
N GLN A 80 -10.08 -5.41 12.46
CA GLN A 80 -9.85 -5.69 11.05
C GLN A 80 -8.60 -4.93 10.57
N ILE A 81 -8.31 -5.05 9.28
CA ILE A 81 -7.31 -4.23 8.60
C ILE A 81 -7.95 -3.52 7.41
N CYS A 82 -7.40 -2.39 7.01
CA CYS A 82 -7.81 -1.74 5.78
C CYS A 82 -6.65 -1.12 5.03
N ASP A 83 -6.80 -1.04 3.71
CA ASP A 83 -5.99 -0.16 2.87
C ASP A 83 -6.78 1.12 2.61
N ILE A 84 -6.11 2.27 2.62
CA ILE A 84 -6.73 3.59 2.53
C ILE A 84 -6.04 4.41 1.45
N LEU A 85 -6.77 4.73 0.38
CA LEU A 85 -6.33 5.71 -0.60
C LEU A 85 -6.81 7.11 -0.19
N VAL A 86 -5.87 8.04 -0.11
CA VAL A 86 -6.13 9.46 0.15
C VAL A 86 -5.51 10.30 -0.95
N SER A 87 -6.29 11.18 -1.56
CA SER A 87 -5.89 12.21 -2.53
C SER A 87 -6.73 13.47 -2.32
N SER A 88 -6.39 14.60 -2.94
CA SER A 88 -7.19 15.84 -2.83
C SER A 88 -8.69 15.68 -3.15
N GLU A 89 -9.04 14.70 -3.98
CA GLU A 89 -10.41 14.48 -4.47
C GLU A 89 -11.03 13.18 -3.97
N THR A 90 -10.24 12.31 -3.35
CA THR A 90 -10.68 10.95 -3.01
C THR A 90 -10.22 10.55 -1.63
N GLU A 91 -11.11 9.87 -0.93
CA GLU A 91 -10.82 9.08 0.25
C GLU A 91 -11.56 7.76 0.08
N GLN A 92 -10.81 6.66 0.02
CA GLN A 92 -11.38 5.33 -0.21
C GLN A 92 -10.76 4.36 0.78
N ILE A 93 -11.60 3.73 1.60
CA ILE A 93 -11.21 2.74 2.60
C ILE A 93 -11.66 1.36 2.10
N MET A 94 -10.72 0.41 2.09
CA MET A 94 -10.94 -0.97 1.66
C MET A 94 -10.63 -1.90 2.84
N THR A 95 -11.68 -2.31 3.57
CA THR A 95 -11.57 -3.12 4.79
C THR A 95 -11.57 -4.63 4.47
N ALA A 96 -10.74 -5.38 5.18
CA ALA A 96 -10.67 -6.84 5.11
C ALA A 96 -10.41 -7.43 6.51
N ASP A 97 -10.76 -8.71 6.67
CA ASP A 97 -10.46 -9.41 7.91
C ASP A 97 -8.96 -9.64 8.05
N LYS A 98 -8.44 -9.41 9.27
CA LYS A 98 -7.03 -9.61 9.57
C LYS A 98 -6.70 -11.09 9.55
N LYS A 99 -5.82 -11.50 8.63
CA LYS A 99 -5.29 -12.87 8.61
C LYS A 99 -4.26 -13.07 9.74
N PRO A 100 -4.15 -14.30 10.32
CA PRO A 100 -3.22 -14.57 11.41
C PRO A 100 -1.76 -14.35 11.03
N ASN A 101 -1.42 -14.67 9.78
CA ASN A 101 -0.08 -14.54 9.24
C ASN A 101 -0.10 -13.53 8.08
N GLY A 102 0.80 -12.55 8.13
CA GLY A 102 1.12 -11.71 6.97
C GLY A 102 1.82 -12.55 5.90
N VAL A 103 1.75 -12.09 4.65
CA VAL A 103 2.48 -12.69 3.53
C VAL A 103 3.54 -11.68 3.08
N SER A 104 4.81 -12.09 3.09
CA SER A 104 5.91 -11.24 2.65
C SER A 104 5.77 -10.88 1.17
N GLY A 105 6.05 -9.62 0.81
CA GLY A 105 5.98 -9.14 -0.57
C GLY A 105 4.59 -8.71 -1.04
N SER A 106 3.57 -8.68 -0.16
CA SER A 106 2.24 -8.16 -0.50
C SER A 106 2.27 -6.69 -0.94
N GLY A 107 3.12 -5.88 -0.32
CA GLY A 107 3.35 -4.47 -0.68
C GLY A 107 3.86 -4.32 -2.11
N ASP A 108 4.90 -5.07 -2.49
CA ASP A 108 5.46 -5.05 -3.85
C ASP A 108 4.41 -5.43 -4.92
N VAL A 109 3.59 -6.45 -4.62
CA VAL A 109 2.52 -6.90 -5.50
C VAL A 109 1.43 -5.85 -5.65
N LEU A 110 1.04 -5.21 -4.54
CA LEU A 110 0.05 -4.12 -4.54
C LEU A 110 0.57 -2.91 -5.33
N SER A 111 1.80 -2.49 -5.08
CA SER A 111 2.50 -1.45 -5.81
C SER A 111 2.53 -1.75 -7.32
N ALA A 112 2.90 -2.97 -7.71
CA ALA A 112 2.93 -3.38 -9.11
C ALA A 112 1.54 -3.32 -9.77
N PHE A 113 0.49 -3.81 -9.11
CA PHE A 113 -0.86 -3.75 -9.67
C PHE A 113 -1.41 -2.32 -9.74
N LEU A 114 -1.10 -1.47 -8.76
CA LEU A 114 -1.50 -0.07 -8.77
C LEU A 114 -0.89 0.65 -9.98
N LEU A 115 0.43 0.50 -10.15
CA LEU A 115 1.14 1.10 -11.27
C LEU A 115 0.60 0.59 -12.62
N ASN A 116 0.40 -0.72 -12.76
CA ASN A 116 -0.15 -1.31 -13.97
C ASN A 116 -1.56 -0.77 -14.29
N ALA A 117 -2.44 -0.65 -13.29
CA ALA A 117 -3.80 -0.16 -13.48
C ALA A 117 -3.81 1.32 -13.90
N ILE A 118 -2.96 2.15 -13.30
CA ILE A 118 -2.78 3.56 -13.70
C ILE A 118 -2.27 3.65 -15.15
N LEU A 119 -1.23 2.88 -15.51
CA LEU A 119 -0.68 2.87 -16.87
C LEU A 119 -1.66 2.31 -17.90
N SER A 120 -2.62 1.51 -17.47
CA SER A 120 -3.73 1.00 -18.30
C SER A 120 -4.88 2.00 -18.47
N GLY A 121 -4.75 3.22 -17.94
CA GLY A 121 -5.72 4.30 -18.10
C GLY A 121 -6.84 4.34 -17.05
N GLN A 122 -6.76 3.55 -15.99
CA GLN A 122 -7.71 3.67 -14.88
C GLN A 122 -7.45 4.95 -14.08
N ASN A 123 -8.52 5.56 -13.57
CA ASN A 123 -8.36 6.63 -12.58
C ASN A 123 -7.82 6.06 -11.26
N LEU A 124 -7.33 6.94 -10.38
CA LEU A 124 -6.63 6.53 -9.16
C LEU A 124 -7.49 5.67 -8.21
N ALA A 125 -8.78 6.00 -8.05
CA ALA A 125 -9.69 5.24 -7.19
C ALA A 125 -9.91 3.81 -7.73
N GLN A 126 -10.14 3.69 -9.04
CA GLN A 126 -10.27 2.42 -9.75
C GLN A 126 -8.98 1.60 -9.68
N ALA A 127 -7.83 2.25 -9.87
CA ALA A 127 -6.54 1.60 -9.82
C ALA A 127 -6.23 1.04 -8.42
N ALA A 128 -6.50 1.82 -7.36
CA ALA A 128 -6.34 1.37 -5.98
C ALA A 128 -7.26 0.20 -5.65
N HIS A 129 -8.53 0.25 -6.08
CA HIS A 129 -9.46 -0.86 -5.89
C HIS A 129 -9.03 -2.13 -6.64
N THR A 130 -8.55 -1.99 -7.89
CA THR A 130 -7.99 -3.10 -8.68
C THR A 130 -6.78 -3.71 -7.99
N ALA A 131 -5.86 -2.87 -7.50
CA ALA A 131 -4.64 -3.32 -6.83
C ALA A 131 -4.94 -4.05 -5.52
N ASN A 132 -5.82 -3.50 -4.69
CA ASN A 132 -6.26 -4.13 -3.44
C ASN A 132 -6.92 -5.50 -3.72
N THR A 133 -7.90 -5.55 -4.63
CA THR A 133 -8.62 -6.79 -4.96
C THR A 133 -7.69 -7.88 -5.49
N LYS A 134 -6.85 -7.57 -6.49
CA LYS A 134 -5.91 -8.55 -7.07
C LYS A 134 -4.86 -9.02 -6.07
N THR A 135 -4.38 -8.12 -5.21
CA THR A 135 -3.44 -8.49 -4.15
C THR A 135 -4.10 -9.41 -3.14
N ALA A 136 -5.32 -9.09 -2.69
CA ALA A 136 -6.09 -9.93 -1.78
C ALA A 136 -6.37 -11.32 -2.36
N GLU A 137 -6.67 -11.41 -3.66
CA GLU A 137 -6.83 -12.68 -4.37
C GLU A 137 -5.55 -13.53 -4.34
N ILE A 138 -4.38 -12.95 -4.62
CA ILE A 138 -3.11 -13.69 -4.55
C ILE A 138 -2.79 -14.11 -3.11
N ILE A 139 -2.99 -13.22 -2.13
CA ILE A 139 -2.80 -13.55 -0.70
C ILE A 139 -3.76 -14.66 -0.26
N SER A 140 -4.97 -14.75 -0.82
CA SER A 140 -5.93 -15.82 -0.52
C SER A 140 -5.48 -17.19 -1.01
N LYS A 141 -4.64 -17.23 -2.05
CA LYS A 141 -4.10 -18.45 -2.68
C LYS A 141 -2.67 -18.78 -2.23
N ALA A 142 -2.09 -17.98 -1.33
CA ALA A 142 -0.74 -18.21 -0.85
C ALA A 142 -0.73 -19.44 0.10
N ASP A 143 0.01 -20.48 -0.28
CA ASP A 143 0.15 -21.71 0.50
C ASP A 143 0.98 -21.50 1.78
N THR A 144 1.86 -20.49 1.80
CA THR A 144 2.69 -20.13 2.96
C THR A 144 2.87 -18.62 3.09
N ALA A 145 3.26 -18.16 4.28
CA ALA A 145 3.60 -16.75 4.55
C ALA A 145 4.82 -16.23 3.77
N LEU A 146 5.61 -17.12 3.15
CA LEU A 146 6.90 -16.81 2.51
C LEU A 146 6.83 -16.80 0.98
N THR A 147 5.74 -17.30 0.37
CA THR A 147 5.65 -17.46 -1.08
C THR A 147 4.29 -17.05 -1.61
N MET A 148 4.25 -15.99 -2.42
CA MET A 148 3.08 -15.63 -3.23
C MET A 148 3.19 -16.30 -4.61
N PRO A 149 2.16 -17.01 -5.10
CA PRO A 149 2.17 -17.64 -6.41
C PRO A 149 1.89 -16.63 -7.54
N VAL A 150 2.69 -15.57 -7.60
CA VAL A 150 2.48 -14.41 -8.50
C VAL A 150 2.41 -14.84 -9.97
N LEU A 151 3.38 -15.66 -10.43
CA LEU A 151 3.46 -16.09 -11.83
C LEU A 151 2.29 -17.00 -12.24
N ARG A 152 1.82 -17.87 -11.34
CA ARG A 152 0.72 -18.78 -11.64
C ARG A 152 -0.57 -18.01 -11.91
N HIS A 153 -0.84 -16.99 -11.11
CA HIS A 153 -2.09 -16.23 -11.23
C HIS A 153 -2.11 -15.28 -12.44
N ILE A 154 -0.99 -14.60 -12.72
CA ILE A 154 -0.88 -13.73 -13.91
C ILE A 154 -1.08 -14.55 -15.20
N TRP A 155 -0.54 -15.78 -15.25
CA TRP A 155 -0.66 -16.65 -16.42
C TRP A 155 -2.08 -17.22 -16.61
N GLU A 156 -2.75 -17.65 -15.55
CA GLU A 156 -4.12 -18.19 -15.61
C GLU A 156 -5.17 -17.12 -16.02
N ASP A 157 -5.03 -15.88 -15.56
CA ASP A 157 -5.86 -14.73 -15.97
C ASP A 157 -5.65 -14.35 -17.45
N SER A 158 -4.46 -14.58 -17.98
CA SER A 158 -4.11 -14.29 -19.38
C SER A 158 -4.68 -15.34 -20.34
N ALA A 159 -4.67 -16.61 -19.91
CA ALA A 159 -5.17 -17.73 -20.71
C ALA A 159 -6.70 -17.75 -20.83
N THR A 160 -7.42 -17.26 -19.82
CA THR A 160 -8.90 -17.20 -19.81
C THR A 160 -9.48 -16.03 -20.62
N LYS A 161 -8.68 -15.02 -20.97
CA LYS A 161 -9.10 -13.90 -21.83
C LYS A 161 -8.87 -14.13 -23.33
N GLN A 162 -8.29 -15.27 -23.71
CA GLN A 162 -8.03 -15.65 -25.11
C GLN A 162 -8.96 -16.77 -25.64
N SER A 163 -9.97 -17.17 -24.88
CA SER A 163 -10.97 -18.20 -25.26
C SER A 163 -12.35 -17.63 -25.49
#